data_AF-A0A661ZHU6-F1
#
_entry.id   AF-A0A661ZHU6-F1
#
_cell.length_a   1.000
_cell.length_b   1.000
_cell.length_c   1.000
_cell.angle_alpha   90.00
_cell.angle_beta   90.00
_cell.angle_gamma   90.00
#
_symmetry.space_group_name_H-M   'P 1'
#
loop_
_entity.id
_entity.type
_entity.pdbx_description
1 polymer ?
#
loop_
_entity_poly.entity_id
_entity_poly.type
_entity_poly.pdbx_seq_one_letter_code
_entity_poly.pdbx_strand_id
1 'polypeptide(L)'
;AQFSDCKFTYNQLDDGFELTFDNCTDDAGITRNGTIRITASADAFDTENAGSITITFINYTIENEGISGSITATFKSGTLGFYFDITAKNLRLDYADNTYVLYNTASLTYVFSAANGFQLVITGHSDGVNRNGIHFTTDTEDMKIQFFSTTGSCPFPSEGTMTITLDDEKPIILDYNSGTCGEITVSQKGHKDGTITIF
;
A
#
# COMPACT_ATOMS: atom_id res chain seq x y z
N ALA A 1 -19.36 -0.62 -0.75
CA ALA A 1 -19.99 -0.74 0.57
C ALA A 1 -20.92 0.46 0.74
N GLN A 2 -22.20 0.24 1.03
CA GLN A 2 -23.08 1.32 1.47
C GLN A 2 -22.82 1.53 2.96
N PHE A 3 -22.72 2.79 3.40
CA PHE A 3 -22.57 3.16 4.81
C PHE A 3 -23.96 3.34 5.43
N SER A 4 -24.85 2.35 5.27
CA SER A 4 -26.29 2.60 5.43
C SER A 4 -26.69 3.02 6.85
N ASP A 5 -25.94 2.56 7.86
CA ASP A 5 -26.11 2.94 9.27
C ASP A 5 -24.94 3.77 9.86
N CYS A 6 -23.87 3.97 9.10
CA CYS A 6 -22.67 4.70 9.54
C CYS A 6 -22.85 6.21 9.31
N LYS A 7 -23.17 6.94 10.40
CA LYS A 7 -23.21 8.40 10.41
C LYS A 7 -21.81 8.97 10.60
N PHE A 8 -21.24 9.53 9.54
CA PHE A 8 -20.03 10.34 9.60
C PHE A 8 -20.37 11.80 9.31
N THR A 9 -19.50 12.70 9.77
CA THR A 9 -19.56 14.13 9.44
C THR A 9 -18.66 14.41 8.24
N TYR A 10 -19.21 15.10 7.24
CA TYR A 10 -18.46 15.64 6.11
C TYR A 10 -18.18 17.13 6.34
N ASN A 11 -16.92 17.54 6.22
CA ASN A 11 -16.52 18.93 6.31
C ASN A 11 -15.70 19.32 5.07
N GLN A 12 -16.21 20.25 4.26
CA GLN A 12 -15.49 20.79 3.10
C GLN A 12 -14.40 21.76 3.56
N LEU A 13 -13.22 21.64 2.98
CA LEU A 13 -12.10 22.57 3.15
C LEU A 13 -11.76 23.24 1.81
N ASP A 14 -10.93 24.27 1.84
CA ASP A 14 -10.46 24.94 0.62
C ASP A 14 -9.55 24.03 -0.24
N ASP A 15 -8.80 23.13 0.40
CA ASP A 15 -7.81 22.23 -0.20
C ASP A 15 -8.27 20.76 -0.25
N GLY A 16 -9.52 20.48 0.11
CA GLY A 16 -10.03 19.11 0.20
C GLY A 16 -11.23 18.96 1.12
N PHE A 17 -11.31 17.87 1.87
CA PHE A 17 -12.40 17.61 2.81
C PHE A 17 -11.96 16.67 3.94
N GLU A 18 -12.76 16.64 5.00
CA GLU A 18 -12.61 15.72 6.13
C GLU A 18 -13.83 14.84 6.28
N LEU A 19 -13.58 13.58 6.62
CA LEU A 19 -14.58 12.61 7.03
C LEU A 19 -14.31 12.26 8.49
N THR A 20 -15.22 12.62 9.38
CA THR A 20 -15.12 12.30 10.82
C THR A 20 -16.12 11.23 11.21
N PHE A 21 -15.62 10.13 11.74
CA PHE A 21 -16.36 8.96 12.17
C PHE A 21 -16.48 8.97 13.69
N ASP A 22 -17.68 8.76 14.19
CA ASP A 22 -17.96 8.61 15.62
C ASP A 22 -18.73 7.31 15.82
N ASN A 23 -18.03 6.29 16.31
CA ASN A 23 -18.48 4.91 16.50
C ASN A 23 -19.29 4.38 15.29
N CYS A 24 -18.70 4.52 14.11
CA CYS A 24 -19.38 4.36 12.83
C CYS A 24 -19.20 2.93 12.30
N THR A 25 -20.23 2.10 12.44
CA THR A 25 -20.21 0.70 11.98
C THR A 25 -20.83 0.58 10.59
N ASP A 26 -20.10 0.02 9.62
CA ASP A 26 -20.61 -0.22 8.27
C ASP A 26 -21.45 -1.52 8.16
N ASP A 27 -22.04 -1.77 6.99
CA ASP A 27 -22.87 -2.96 6.73
C ASP A 27 -22.10 -4.29 6.88
N ALA A 28 -20.76 -4.25 6.88
CA ALA A 28 -19.91 -5.42 7.11
C ALA A 28 -19.59 -5.61 8.60
N GLY A 29 -20.12 -4.76 9.49
CA GLY A 29 -19.88 -4.81 10.93
C GLY A 29 -18.58 -4.13 11.37
N ILE A 30 -17.89 -3.41 10.48
CA ILE A 30 -16.59 -2.78 10.77
C ILE A 30 -16.82 -1.38 11.35
N THR A 31 -16.32 -1.15 12.56
CA THR A 31 -16.46 0.08 13.33
C THR A 31 -15.26 1.00 13.16
N ARG A 32 -15.53 2.28 12.85
CA ARG A 32 -14.54 3.34 12.62
C ARG A 32 -14.73 4.51 13.58
N ASN A 33 -13.63 5.10 14.02
CA ASN A 33 -13.62 6.34 14.80
C ASN A 33 -12.53 7.27 14.29
N GLY A 34 -12.64 8.57 14.59
CA GLY A 34 -11.64 9.59 14.26
C GLY A 34 -11.84 10.19 12.88
N THR A 35 -10.81 10.85 12.35
CA THR A 35 -10.93 11.67 11.14
C THR A 35 -9.96 11.23 10.06
N ILE A 36 -10.46 11.13 8.83
CA ILE A 36 -9.65 11.06 7.62
C ILE A 36 -9.72 12.42 6.94
N ARG A 37 -8.58 13.09 6.80
CA ARG A 37 -8.46 14.30 5.99
C ARG A 37 -7.93 13.95 4.61
N ILE A 38 -8.62 14.38 3.57
CA ILE A 38 -8.24 14.17 2.17
C ILE A 38 -7.99 15.55 1.58
N THR A 39 -6.76 15.80 1.13
CA THR A 39 -6.40 17.03 0.40
C THR A 39 -5.97 16.68 -1.02
N ALA A 40 -6.14 17.63 -1.93
CA ALA A 40 -5.75 17.45 -3.32
C ALA A 40 -5.06 18.70 -3.85
N SER A 41 -4.10 18.53 -4.77
CA SER A 41 -3.62 19.67 -5.57
C SER A 41 -4.76 20.20 -6.47
N ALA A 42 -4.66 21.45 -6.92
CA ALA A 42 -5.67 22.09 -7.78
C ALA A 42 -6.07 21.22 -8.99
N ASP A 43 -5.09 20.52 -9.57
CA ASP A 43 -5.28 19.59 -10.66
C ASP A 43 -4.97 18.15 -10.21
N ALA A 44 -5.72 17.63 -9.24
CA ALA A 44 -5.47 16.36 -8.54
C ALA A 44 -5.15 15.15 -9.44
N PHE A 45 -5.73 15.10 -10.64
CA PHE A 45 -5.58 14.02 -11.62
C PHE A 45 -4.78 14.43 -12.85
N ASP A 46 -4.20 15.63 -12.85
CA ASP A 46 -3.38 16.09 -13.96
C ASP A 46 -2.01 15.42 -13.93
N THR A 47 -1.85 14.48 -14.86
CA THR A 47 -0.63 13.70 -15.04
C THR A 47 0.53 14.51 -15.64
N GLU A 48 0.27 15.66 -16.28
CA GLU A 48 1.33 16.53 -16.83
C GLU A 48 2.01 17.34 -15.72
N ASN A 49 1.22 17.81 -14.75
CA ASN A 49 1.68 18.66 -13.65
C ASN A 49 1.90 17.93 -12.32
N ALA A 50 1.92 16.59 -12.34
CA ALA A 50 2.10 15.77 -11.15
C ALA A 50 1.05 16.02 -10.06
N GLY A 51 -0.23 16.06 -10.47
CA GLY A 51 -1.37 16.16 -9.57
C GLY A 51 -1.31 15.14 -8.43
N SER A 52 -1.77 15.50 -7.23
CA SER A 52 -1.68 14.62 -6.07
C SER A 52 -2.91 14.65 -5.18
N ILE A 53 -3.10 13.54 -4.47
CA ILE A 53 -4.10 13.36 -3.41
C ILE A 53 -3.37 12.86 -2.17
N THR A 54 -3.56 13.54 -1.05
CA THR A 54 -3.00 13.15 0.25
C THR A 54 -4.13 12.75 1.19
N ILE A 55 -3.97 11.60 1.83
CA ILE A 55 -4.83 11.09 2.90
C ILE A 55 -4.05 11.17 4.20
N THR A 56 -4.58 11.87 5.20
CA THR A 56 -4.01 11.97 6.54
C THR A 56 -4.97 11.40 7.57
N PHE A 57 -4.46 10.54 8.44
CA PHE A 57 -5.24 9.90 9.50
C PHE A 57 -5.04 10.64 10.82
N ILE A 58 -6.14 11.12 11.41
CA ILE A 58 -6.14 11.95 12.63
C ILE A 58 -6.99 11.24 13.68
N ASN A 59 -6.34 10.69 14.71
CA ASN A 59 -6.97 9.87 15.75
C ASN A 59 -7.88 8.77 15.18
N TYR A 60 -7.55 8.26 13.99
CA TYR A 60 -8.40 7.35 13.25
C TYR A 60 -8.18 5.91 13.71
N THR A 61 -9.25 5.14 13.86
CA THR A 61 -9.19 3.72 14.24
C THR A 61 -10.17 2.88 13.44
N ILE A 62 -9.81 1.62 13.21
CA ILE A 62 -10.70 0.56 12.69
C ILE A 62 -10.70 -0.58 13.71
N GLU A 63 -11.85 -1.01 14.22
CA GLU A 63 -11.93 -2.09 15.22
C GLU A 63 -11.01 -1.89 16.45
N ASN A 64 -10.83 -0.63 16.86
CA ASN A 64 -9.90 -0.17 17.91
C ASN A 64 -8.40 -0.27 17.56
N GLU A 65 -8.04 -0.66 16.35
CA GLU A 65 -6.67 -0.57 15.83
C GLU A 65 -6.44 0.84 15.27
N GLY A 66 -5.37 1.50 15.70
CA GLY A 66 -5.05 2.87 15.35
C GLY A 66 -4.33 2.99 14.02
N ILE A 67 -4.66 4.02 13.25
CA ILE A 67 -3.93 4.41 12.04
C ILE A 67 -3.59 5.88 12.16
N SER A 68 -2.32 6.22 11.97
CA SER A 68 -1.84 7.60 11.95
C SER A 68 -0.79 7.82 10.87
N GLY A 69 -0.52 9.07 10.53
CA GLY A 69 0.39 9.45 9.45
C GLY A 69 -0.34 9.78 8.15
N SER A 70 0.39 9.79 7.03
CA SER A 70 -0.16 10.21 5.75
C SER A 70 0.29 9.35 4.58
N ILE A 71 -0.59 9.20 3.59
CA ILE A 71 -0.32 8.56 2.30
C ILE A 71 -0.61 9.58 1.19
N THR A 72 0.33 9.78 0.28
CA THR A 72 0.19 10.69 -0.87
C THR A 72 0.30 9.90 -2.15
N ALA A 73 -0.73 9.96 -2.98
CA ALA A 73 -0.70 9.48 -4.36
C ALA A 73 -0.39 10.66 -5.30
N THR A 74 0.64 10.53 -6.13
CA THR A 74 1.02 11.52 -7.15
C THR A 74 0.85 10.91 -8.53
N PHE A 75 -0.01 11.49 -9.36
CA PHE A 75 -0.33 11.03 -10.71
C PHE A 75 0.66 11.62 -11.71
N LYS A 76 1.27 10.77 -12.54
CA LYS A 76 2.29 11.18 -13.51
C LYS A 76 2.00 10.60 -14.88
N SER A 77 2.35 11.37 -15.92
CA SER A 77 2.28 10.94 -17.30
C SER A 77 3.56 10.19 -17.67
N GLY A 78 3.42 9.15 -18.47
CA GLY A 78 4.52 8.36 -19.00
C GLY A 78 4.34 8.13 -20.50
N THR A 79 5.43 7.77 -21.18
CA THR A 79 5.43 7.56 -22.63
C THR A 79 4.52 6.42 -23.07
N LEU A 80 4.22 5.45 -22.19
CA LEU A 80 3.47 4.23 -22.49
C LEU A 80 2.20 4.05 -21.62
N GLY A 81 1.82 5.07 -20.84
CA GLY A 81 0.69 4.99 -19.90
C GLY A 81 0.72 6.09 -18.85
N PHE A 82 -0.14 5.98 -17.84
CA PHE A 82 -0.02 6.76 -16.61
C PHE A 82 0.62 5.89 -15.53
N TYR A 83 1.31 6.52 -14.59
CA TYR A 83 1.80 5.86 -13.39
C TYR A 83 1.50 6.75 -12.19
N PHE A 84 1.47 6.15 -11.00
CA PHE A 84 1.37 6.93 -9.77
C PHE A 84 2.44 6.52 -8.78
N ASP A 85 2.99 7.53 -8.12
CA ASP A 85 3.88 7.34 -6.98
C ASP A 85 3.05 7.45 -5.71
N ILE A 86 3.06 6.39 -4.91
CA ILE A 86 2.48 6.38 -3.58
C ILE A 86 3.62 6.57 -2.59
N THR A 87 3.54 7.62 -1.79
CA THR A 87 4.45 7.83 -0.67
C THR A 87 3.68 7.76 0.64
N ALA A 88 4.17 6.97 1.58
CA ALA A 88 3.72 7.00 2.96
C ALA A 88 4.77 7.70 3.82
N LYS A 89 4.33 8.52 4.76
CA LYS A 89 5.22 9.22 5.70
C LYS A 89 4.69 9.07 7.11
N ASN A 90 5.56 8.57 8.00
CA ASN A 90 5.23 8.27 9.40
C ASN A 90 3.91 7.49 9.52
N LEU A 91 3.64 6.57 8.59
CA LEU A 91 2.42 5.77 8.59
C LEU A 91 2.56 4.73 9.68
N ARG A 92 1.70 4.79 10.68
CA ARG A 92 1.76 3.92 11.85
C ARG A 92 0.44 3.17 12.01
N LEU A 93 0.56 1.87 12.22
CA LEU A 93 -0.53 0.95 12.51
C LEU A 93 -0.36 0.43 13.94
N ASP A 94 -1.27 0.83 14.83
CA ASP A 94 -1.29 0.44 16.23
C ASP A 94 -2.29 -0.71 16.44
N TYR A 95 -1.83 -1.82 17.01
CA TYR A 95 -2.66 -3.01 17.23
C TYR A 95 -3.20 -3.07 18.66
N ALA A 96 -4.26 -3.85 18.86
CA ALA A 96 -4.92 -3.98 20.17
C ALA A 96 -4.02 -4.55 21.29
N ASP A 97 -2.92 -5.23 20.94
CA ASP A 97 -1.92 -5.74 21.89
C ASP A 97 -0.87 -4.68 22.28
N ASN A 98 -1.07 -3.42 21.90
CA ASN A 98 -0.15 -2.29 22.09
C ASN A 98 1.17 -2.40 21.31
N THR A 99 1.29 -3.34 20.37
CA THR A 99 2.38 -3.34 19.39
C THR A 99 2.02 -2.46 18.20
N TYR A 100 3.01 -2.08 17.39
CA TYR A 100 2.78 -1.26 16.21
C TYR A 100 3.72 -1.60 15.06
N VAL A 101 3.30 -1.31 13.83
CA VAL A 101 4.20 -1.16 12.68
C VAL A 101 4.30 0.32 12.35
N LEU A 102 5.51 0.81 12.10
CA LEU A 102 5.78 2.16 11.64
C LEU A 102 6.51 2.11 10.31
N TYR A 103 5.99 2.80 9.30
CA TYR A 103 6.70 3.14 8.07
C TYR A 103 7.14 4.59 8.19
N ASN A 104 8.42 4.83 8.49
CA ASN A 104 8.98 6.18 8.51
C ASN A 104 8.80 6.81 7.13
N THR A 105 9.18 6.05 6.11
CA THR A 105 8.93 6.34 4.71
C THR A 105 8.61 5.06 3.96
N ALA A 106 7.65 5.11 3.05
CA ALA A 106 7.50 4.13 1.99
C ALA A 106 7.26 4.86 0.68
N SER A 107 7.81 4.37 -0.41
CA SER A 107 7.62 4.90 -1.75
C SER A 107 7.42 3.75 -2.71
N LEU A 108 6.31 3.74 -3.43
CA LEU A 108 5.97 2.74 -4.42
C LEU A 108 5.59 3.45 -5.72
N THR A 109 6.21 3.06 -6.82
CA THR A 109 5.86 3.52 -8.16
C THR A 109 5.07 2.43 -8.87
N TYR A 110 3.89 2.81 -9.37
CA TYR A 110 2.95 1.91 -10.04
C TYR A 110 2.84 2.26 -11.51
N VAL A 111 3.45 1.46 -12.38
CA VAL A 111 3.43 1.68 -13.83
C VAL A 111 2.43 0.77 -14.51
N PHE A 112 1.42 1.36 -15.16
CA PHE A 112 0.53 0.61 -16.05
C PHE A 112 1.20 0.44 -17.41
N SER A 113 1.30 -0.82 -17.83
CA SER A 113 1.83 -1.17 -19.15
C SER A 113 0.81 -2.01 -19.91
N ALA A 114 0.68 -1.72 -21.21
CA ALA A 114 -0.14 -2.49 -22.14
C ALA A 114 0.70 -3.42 -23.04
N ALA A 115 2.03 -3.45 -22.87
CA ALA A 115 2.94 -4.10 -23.81
C ALA A 115 2.73 -5.63 -23.93
N ASN A 116 2.26 -6.28 -22.86
CA ASN A 116 2.01 -7.73 -22.81
C ASN A 116 0.63 -8.04 -22.19
N GLY A 117 -0.39 -7.25 -22.54
CA GLY A 117 -1.65 -7.20 -21.80
C GLY A 117 -1.61 -6.11 -20.72
N PHE A 118 -2.70 -5.97 -19.97
CA PHE A 118 -2.80 -4.94 -18.94
C PHE A 118 -2.12 -5.44 -17.66
N GLN A 119 -0.93 -4.93 -17.41
CA GLN A 119 -0.12 -5.25 -16.23
C GLN A 119 0.19 -4.00 -15.42
N LEU A 120 0.41 -4.21 -14.13
CA LEU A 120 0.93 -3.22 -13.21
C LEU A 120 2.33 -3.65 -12.77
N VAL A 121 3.30 -2.77 -12.97
CA VAL A 121 4.68 -2.96 -12.49
C VAL A 121 4.88 -2.09 -11.27
N ILE A 122 5.38 -2.69 -10.20
CA ILE A 122 5.57 -2.05 -8.90
C ILE A 122 7.06 -2.08 -8.58
N THR A 123 7.62 -0.90 -8.34
CA THR A 123 8.95 -0.74 -7.74
C THR A 123 8.82 0.09 -6.49
N GLY A 124 9.70 -0.09 -5.52
CA GLY A 124 9.64 0.76 -4.34
C GLY A 124 10.61 0.41 -3.24
N HIS A 125 10.60 1.28 -2.25
CA HIS A 125 11.42 1.18 -1.05
C HIS A 125 10.57 1.52 0.18
N SER A 126 10.80 0.84 1.29
CA SER A 126 10.28 1.27 2.58
C SER A 126 11.30 1.11 3.69
N ASP A 127 11.14 1.94 4.72
CA ASP A 127 11.97 2.04 5.91
C ASP A 127 11.06 2.21 7.12
N GLY A 128 11.31 1.46 8.19
CA GLY A 128 10.38 1.41 9.30
C GLY A 128 10.80 0.56 10.48
N VAL A 129 9.84 0.33 11.39
CA VAL A 129 9.98 -0.52 12.58
C VAL A 129 8.81 -1.48 12.61
N ASN A 130 9.09 -2.77 12.79
CA ASN A 130 8.07 -3.81 12.86
C ASN A 130 7.49 -3.95 14.28
N ARG A 131 6.52 -4.85 14.45
CA ARG A 131 5.84 -5.09 15.75
C ARG A 131 6.75 -5.56 16.88
N ASN A 132 7.93 -6.07 16.57
CA ASN A 132 8.93 -6.48 17.55
C ASN A 132 9.89 -5.35 17.94
N GLY A 133 9.68 -4.13 17.42
CA GLY A 133 10.60 -3.01 17.62
C GLY A 133 11.89 -3.11 16.80
N ILE A 134 11.96 -4.02 15.83
CA ILE A 134 13.13 -4.20 14.98
C ILE A 134 12.97 -3.33 13.74
N HIS A 135 14.01 -2.55 13.44
CA HIS A 135 14.06 -1.74 12.25
C HIS A 135 14.13 -2.62 10.99
N PHE A 136 13.45 -2.20 9.93
CA PHE A 136 13.41 -2.91 8.67
C PHE A 136 13.52 -1.97 7.48
N THR A 137 14.08 -2.49 6.39
CA THR A 137 13.89 -1.93 5.06
C THR A 137 13.29 -2.97 4.12
N THR A 138 12.59 -2.50 3.10
CA THR A 138 12.15 -3.35 2.00
C THR A 138 12.49 -2.71 0.66
N ASP A 139 12.98 -3.48 -0.28
CA ASP A 139 13.16 -3.07 -1.67
C ASP A 139 12.31 -3.98 -2.56
N THR A 140 11.53 -3.38 -3.46
CA THR A 140 10.70 -4.09 -4.45
C THR A 140 11.21 -3.75 -5.84
N GLU A 141 11.55 -4.78 -6.60
CA GLU A 141 12.11 -4.67 -7.95
C GLU A 141 11.21 -5.39 -8.96
N ASP A 142 10.72 -4.62 -9.94
CA ASP A 142 9.92 -5.08 -11.08
C ASP A 142 8.80 -6.06 -10.73
N MET A 143 8.10 -5.82 -9.62
CA MET A 143 7.01 -6.69 -9.19
C MET A 143 5.79 -6.53 -10.10
N LYS A 144 5.41 -7.56 -10.83
CA LYS A 144 4.35 -7.48 -11.87
C LYS A 144 3.08 -8.16 -11.42
N ILE A 145 1.96 -7.45 -11.53
CA ILE A 145 0.61 -7.99 -11.36
C ILE A 145 -0.10 -7.96 -12.71
N GLN A 146 -0.55 -9.12 -13.18
CA GLN A 146 -1.20 -9.27 -14.48
C GLN A 146 -2.73 -9.32 -14.32
N PHE A 147 -3.44 -8.24 -14.63
CA PHE A 147 -4.90 -8.23 -14.51
C PHE A 147 -5.60 -8.94 -15.67
N PHE A 148 -5.05 -8.82 -16.88
CA PHE A 148 -5.64 -9.44 -18.07
C PHE A 148 -4.53 -9.95 -18.99
N SER A 149 -4.53 -11.26 -19.28
CA SER A 149 -3.70 -11.85 -20.33
C SER A 149 -4.49 -12.90 -21.12
N THR A 150 -3.92 -13.36 -22.23
CA THR A 150 -4.45 -14.47 -23.02
C THR A 150 -4.39 -15.83 -22.29
N THR A 151 -3.57 -15.94 -21.23
CA THR A 151 -3.38 -17.15 -20.42
C THR A 151 -4.17 -17.12 -19.10
N GLY A 152 -4.78 -15.98 -18.74
CA GLY A 152 -5.59 -15.81 -17.54
C GLY A 152 -5.37 -14.45 -16.86
N SER A 153 -6.04 -14.23 -15.74
CA SER A 153 -5.76 -13.12 -14.83
C SER A 153 -5.04 -13.65 -13.59
N CYS A 154 -4.10 -12.88 -13.06
CA CYS A 154 -3.43 -13.15 -11.80
C CYS A 154 -3.54 -11.92 -10.89
N PRO A 155 -4.38 -11.96 -9.85
CA PRO A 155 -4.54 -10.82 -8.94
C PRO A 155 -3.35 -10.65 -7.98
N PHE A 156 -2.38 -11.57 -8.01
CA PHE A 156 -1.17 -11.56 -7.20
C PHE A 156 0.05 -11.23 -8.06
N PRO A 157 1.18 -10.83 -7.45
CA PRO A 157 2.41 -10.70 -8.20
C PRO A 157 2.82 -12.04 -8.82
N SER A 158 3.19 -12.01 -10.10
CA SER A 158 3.59 -13.19 -10.89
C SER A 158 5.05 -13.17 -11.32
N GLU A 159 5.73 -12.03 -11.14
CA GLU A 159 7.13 -11.81 -11.45
C GLU A 159 7.69 -10.70 -10.55
N GLY A 160 9.03 -10.64 -10.46
CA GLY A 160 9.76 -9.64 -9.68
C GLY A 160 10.20 -10.14 -8.32
N THR A 161 10.86 -9.26 -7.56
CA THR A 161 11.42 -9.62 -6.25
C THR A 161 11.12 -8.57 -5.20
N MET A 162 11.02 -9.02 -3.95
CA MET A 162 11.00 -8.17 -2.78
C MET A 162 12.07 -8.63 -1.81
N THR A 163 12.98 -7.74 -1.45
CA THR A 163 14.00 -7.99 -0.43
C THR A 163 13.59 -7.29 0.85
N ILE A 164 13.52 -8.03 1.95
CA ILE A 164 13.24 -7.53 3.29
C ILE A 164 14.53 -7.66 4.11
N THR A 165 15.02 -6.55 4.64
CA THR A 165 16.17 -6.52 5.54
C THR A 165 15.68 -6.13 6.93
N LEU A 166 16.03 -6.92 7.94
CA LEU A 166 15.86 -6.57 9.35
C LEU A 166 17.24 -6.28 9.93
N ASP A 167 17.33 -5.33 10.87
CA ASP A 167 18.59 -5.06 11.57
C ASP A 167 19.18 -6.36 12.17
N ASP A 168 20.49 -6.52 12.00
CA ASP A 168 21.28 -7.67 12.45
C ASP A 168 20.91 -9.05 11.86
N GLU A 169 19.98 -9.09 10.89
CA GLU A 169 19.54 -10.31 10.23
C GLU A 169 20.00 -10.36 8.77
N LYS A 170 19.99 -11.58 8.22
CA LYS A 170 20.23 -11.76 6.78
C LYS A 170 18.97 -11.41 6.00
N PRO A 171 19.10 -10.75 4.82
CA PRO A 171 17.96 -10.42 4.00
C PRO A 171 17.12 -11.64 3.63
N ILE A 172 15.80 -11.44 3.67
CA ILE A 172 14.79 -12.38 3.18
C ILE A 172 14.42 -11.92 1.79
N ILE A 173 14.46 -12.81 0.81
CA ILE A 173 14.13 -12.51 -0.58
C ILE A 173 12.86 -13.29 -0.93
N LEU A 174 11.83 -12.56 -1.32
CA LEU A 174 10.60 -13.09 -1.91
C LEU A 174 10.76 -12.99 -3.43
N ASP A 175 10.85 -14.12 -4.10
CA ASP A 175 11.00 -14.22 -5.55
C ASP A 175 9.72 -14.79 -6.16
N TYR A 176 9.08 -13.97 -7.01
CA TYR A 176 7.83 -14.29 -7.68
C TYR A 176 8.04 -14.91 -9.06
N ASN A 177 9.28 -15.14 -9.49
CA ASN A 177 9.61 -15.69 -10.83
C ASN A 177 9.39 -17.21 -10.95
N SER A 178 8.50 -17.79 -10.15
CA SER A 178 8.11 -19.20 -10.22
C SER A 178 7.43 -19.55 -11.56
N GLY A 179 6.87 -18.55 -12.24
CA GLY A 179 6.08 -18.74 -13.46
C GLY A 179 4.64 -19.18 -13.19
N THR A 180 4.25 -19.35 -11.92
CA THR A 180 2.89 -19.69 -11.51
C THR A 180 2.28 -18.51 -10.77
N CYS A 181 1.03 -18.18 -11.11
CA CYS A 181 0.29 -17.13 -10.41
C CYS A 181 0.20 -17.43 -8.90
N GLY A 182 0.63 -16.49 -8.06
CA GLY A 182 0.52 -16.61 -6.59
C GLY A 182 1.56 -17.53 -5.95
N GLU A 183 2.51 -18.09 -6.68
CA GLU A 183 3.62 -18.85 -6.09
C GLU A 183 4.83 -17.95 -5.81
N ILE A 184 5.31 -18.02 -4.57
CA ILE A 184 6.46 -17.27 -4.08
C ILE A 184 7.52 -18.24 -3.62
N THR A 185 8.75 -18.05 -4.09
CA THR A 185 9.93 -18.66 -3.48
C THR A 185 10.47 -17.72 -2.41
N VAL A 186 10.59 -18.22 -1.19
CA VAL A 186 11.17 -17.49 -0.06
C VAL A 186 12.56 -18.04 0.19
N SER A 187 13.56 -17.18 0.08
CA SER A 187 14.95 -17.53 0.37
C SER A 187 15.54 -16.63 1.46
N GLN A 188 16.38 -17.21 2.30
CA GLN A 188 17.16 -16.49 3.30
C GLN A 188 18.52 -17.15 3.45
N LYS A 189 19.60 -16.38 3.34
CA LYS A 189 20.97 -16.93 3.26
C LYS A 189 21.31 -17.82 4.47
N GLY A 190 21.55 -19.12 4.24
CA GLY A 190 21.89 -20.08 5.29
C GLY A 190 20.68 -20.83 5.88
N HIS A 191 19.48 -20.57 5.36
CA HIS A 191 18.30 -21.41 5.51
C HIS A 191 18.05 -22.14 4.18
N LYS A 192 17.29 -23.24 4.23
CA LYS A 192 16.79 -23.85 3.00
C LYS A 192 15.67 -22.99 2.45
N ASP A 193 15.67 -22.80 1.13
CA ASP A 193 14.58 -22.12 0.45
C ASP A 193 13.26 -22.85 0.71
N GLY A 194 12.21 -22.07 0.90
CA GLY A 194 10.84 -22.54 1.01
C GLY A 194 9.99 -22.00 -0.13
N THR A 195 8.93 -22.71 -0.49
CA THR A 195 7.93 -22.23 -1.44
C THR A 195 6.62 -22.01 -0.69
N ILE A 196 6.00 -20.85 -0.89
CA ILE A 196 4.69 -20.49 -0.35
C ILE A 196 3.77 -20.25 -1.54
N THR A 197 2.58 -20.86 -1.50
CA THR A 197 1.51 -20.59 -2.47
C THR A 197 0.46 -19.69 -1.81
N ILE A 198 0.17 -18.57 -2.43
CA ILE A 198 -0.91 -17.66 -2.05
C ILE A 198 -2.15 -18.01 -2.87
N PHE A 199 -3.29 -18.20 -2.20
CA PHE A 199 -4.60 -18.46 -2.79
C PHE A 199 -5.51 -17.24 -2.71
#